data_AF-A0A5N5ZA26-F1
#
_entry.id   AF-A0A5N5ZA26-F1
#
_cell.length_a   1.000
_cell.length_b   1.000
_cell.length_c   1.000
_cell.angle_alpha   90.00
_cell.angle_beta   90.00
_cell.angle_gamma   90.00
#
_symmetry.space_group_name_H-M   'P 1'
#
loop_
_entity.id
_entity.type
_entity.pdbx_description
1 polymer ?
#
loop_
_entity_poly.entity_id
_entity_poly.type
_entity_poly.pdbx_seq_one_letter_code
_entity_poly.pdbx_strand_id
1 'polypeptide(L)'
;MCRFYCCCFIFLLSMYHLFGKSIQNDTLLNNVKSELIAAKQTSNRKLIVEKTLDLGDFYKISGLYTDAINQYNKALKILETEELIGTLYVDTNNKLGSAYLSLHNYNSAKNFIETAEKVATQLNYSRGKANAKALLGSTYEKQGNYLKAMQYEEESLALFKLLNDTTGMAKSFENIGSIYEDLLQFDKAYAYFMKSYEILQGKRNFDEANVLNNIGDVYRKKGNYKTAIAFTQKALEIAEYLNDASLLESANKDLSKVFALQNDFEKAYEYRVKSEEYKEIALINENTKQLNALQSVFNLDRKEAEIQLLKEKNKVSDVHRKLLLLVILSLISFAGIVFYVFRKKRRANQKIQAYKQQVLQVELEKKQAQEAEMQKNIKMKTASLSKYSLSLSQKNKTLADVALHLKNLSKRENINFKKKIKELAKEIEFNLKQDDEMNEFNELFNEIHPDFSKKLSDKAIAKLTSTEIKLAMLVRLNLSSKEIASILKVTPDSVRVARHRLRKKLPINSKKELVNFMLEI
;
A
#
# COMPACT_ATOMS: atom_id res chain seq x y z
N MET A 1 16.81 -73.09 17.09
CA MET A 1 16.78 -71.67 17.54
C MET A 1 17.85 -70.79 16.87
N CYS A 2 19.09 -71.25 16.58
CA CYS A 2 20.11 -70.41 15.94
C CYS A 2 19.76 -69.85 14.53
N ARG A 3 18.96 -70.55 13.71
CA ARG A 3 18.56 -70.05 12.37
C ARG A 3 17.64 -68.81 12.41
N PHE A 4 16.82 -68.67 13.44
CA PHE A 4 15.93 -67.51 13.61
C PHE A 4 16.70 -66.26 14.07
N TYR A 5 17.70 -66.43 14.94
CA TYR A 5 18.54 -65.32 15.39
C TYR A 5 19.45 -64.77 14.28
N CYS A 6 19.94 -65.64 13.38
CA CYS A 6 20.76 -65.21 12.24
C CYS A 6 19.95 -64.39 11.22
N CYS A 7 18.71 -64.80 10.90
CA CYS A 7 17.82 -64.02 10.03
C CYS A 7 17.44 -62.66 10.64
N CYS A 8 17.12 -62.59 11.95
CA CYS A 8 16.83 -61.31 12.60
C CYS A 8 18.04 -60.36 12.66
N PHE A 9 19.26 -60.89 12.81
CA PHE A 9 20.47 -60.07 12.84
C PHE A 9 20.82 -59.50 11.46
N ILE A 10 20.65 -60.29 10.39
CA ILE A 10 20.78 -59.83 9.00
C ILE A 10 19.71 -58.78 8.67
N PHE A 11 18.47 -58.98 9.13
CA PHE A 11 17.39 -58.01 8.94
C PHE A 11 17.67 -56.67 9.64
N LEU A 12 18.18 -56.70 10.87
CA LEU A 12 18.54 -55.48 11.64
C LEU A 12 19.76 -54.76 11.06
N LEU A 13 20.77 -55.49 10.57
CA LEU A 13 21.92 -54.90 9.85
C LEU A 13 21.50 -54.30 8.51
N SER A 14 20.60 -54.97 7.76
CA SER A 14 20.07 -54.44 6.51
C SER A 14 19.29 -53.14 6.76
N MET A 15 18.43 -53.11 7.78
CA MET A 15 17.67 -51.94 8.24
C MET A 15 18.56 -50.76 8.64
N TYR A 16 19.60 -50.99 9.45
CA TYR A 16 20.53 -49.94 9.86
C TYR A 16 21.32 -49.37 8.66
N HIS A 17 21.66 -50.23 7.70
CA HIS A 17 22.39 -49.82 6.50
C HIS A 17 21.49 -49.12 5.46
N LEU A 18 20.21 -49.53 5.38
CA LEU A 18 19.14 -48.89 4.61
C LEU A 18 18.91 -47.45 5.08
N PHE A 19 18.86 -47.23 6.40
CA PHE A 19 18.80 -45.88 6.98
C PHE A 19 20.07 -45.06 6.71
N GLY A 20 21.25 -45.66 6.76
CA GLY A 20 22.50 -44.97 6.44
C GLY A 20 22.61 -44.52 4.97
N LYS A 21 22.21 -45.38 4.03
CA LYS A 21 22.23 -45.07 2.58
C LYS A 21 21.13 -44.08 2.16
N SER A 22 19.95 -44.09 2.81
CA SER A 22 18.90 -43.10 2.54
C SER A 22 19.35 -41.68 2.90
N ILE A 23 19.99 -41.51 4.06
CA ILE A 23 20.54 -40.22 4.53
C ILE A 23 21.64 -39.72 3.57
N GLN A 24 22.47 -40.61 3.04
CA GLN A 24 23.55 -40.24 2.11
C GLN A 24 23.02 -39.81 0.73
N ASN A 25 22.00 -40.49 0.20
CA ASN A 25 21.35 -40.10 -1.05
C ASN A 25 20.58 -38.78 -0.92
N ASP A 26 19.89 -38.56 0.20
CA ASP A 26 19.23 -37.30 0.51
C ASP A 26 20.23 -36.14 0.54
N THR A 27 21.38 -36.35 1.19
CA THR A 27 22.44 -35.33 1.30
C THR A 27 23.04 -35.02 -0.07
N LEU A 28 23.32 -36.04 -0.89
CA LEU A 28 23.89 -35.86 -2.22
C LEU A 28 22.93 -35.11 -3.17
N LEU A 29 21.65 -35.50 -3.22
CA LEU A 29 20.67 -34.81 -4.05
C LEU A 29 20.48 -33.35 -3.60
N ASN A 30 20.41 -33.12 -2.28
CA ASN A 30 20.29 -31.77 -1.72
C ASN A 30 21.48 -30.90 -2.14
N ASN A 31 22.70 -31.43 -2.05
CA ASN A 31 23.91 -30.75 -2.49
C ASN A 31 23.83 -30.41 -3.99
N VAL A 32 23.58 -31.40 -4.84
CA VAL A 32 23.50 -31.19 -6.31
C VAL A 32 22.42 -30.17 -6.70
N LYS A 33 21.22 -30.24 -6.11
CA LYS A 33 20.16 -29.24 -6.36
C LYS A 33 20.54 -27.86 -5.81
N SER A 34 21.15 -27.78 -4.62
CA SER A 34 21.57 -26.49 -4.05
C SER A 34 22.64 -25.80 -4.90
N GLU A 35 23.59 -26.56 -5.44
CA GLU A 35 24.61 -26.07 -6.37
C GLU A 35 23.98 -25.58 -7.67
N LEU A 36 22.96 -26.30 -8.18
CA LEU A 36 22.21 -25.86 -9.35
C LEU A 36 21.43 -24.56 -9.09
N ILE A 37 20.84 -24.39 -7.90
CA ILE A 37 20.15 -23.15 -7.51
C ILE A 37 21.16 -22.00 -7.43
N ALA A 38 22.31 -22.21 -6.78
CA ALA A 38 23.38 -21.22 -6.71
C ALA A 38 23.88 -20.84 -8.12
N ALA A 39 24.11 -21.83 -8.99
CA ALA A 39 24.49 -21.60 -10.38
C ALA A 39 23.46 -20.74 -11.14
N LYS A 40 22.16 -21.01 -10.95
CA LYS A 40 21.09 -20.20 -11.56
C LYS A 40 21.09 -18.74 -11.10
N GLN A 41 21.61 -18.44 -9.91
CA GLN A 41 21.75 -17.05 -9.42
C GLN A 41 22.91 -16.31 -10.08
N THR A 42 23.97 -17.02 -10.51
CA THR A 42 25.15 -16.42 -11.15
C THR A 42 24.95 -16.02 -12.62
N SER A 43 23.82 -16.40 -13.25
CA SER A 43 23.55 -16.23 -14.68
C SER A 43 24.59 -16.84 -15.64
N ASN A 44 25.54 -17.63 -15.13
CA ASN A 44 26.53 -18.34 -15.95
C ASN A 44 25.88 -19.58 -16.59
N ARG A 45 25.59 -19.49 -17.89
CA ARG A 45 24.92 -20.58 -18.64
C ARG A 45 25.69 -21.89 -18.61
N LYS A 46 27.02 -21.85 -18.74
CA LYS A 46 27.88 -23.05 -18.73
C LYS A 46 27.77 -23.77 -17.38
N LEU A 47 27.88 -23.03 -16.28
CA LEU A 47 27.76 -23.58 -14.94
C LEU A 47 26.36 -24.16 -14.67
N ILE A 48 25.30 -23.49 -15.17
CA ILE A 48 23.93 -24.02 -15.05
C ILE A 48 23.80 -25.35 -15.78
N VAL A 49 24.39 -25.48 -16.97
CA VAL A 49 24.41 -26.74 -17.73
C VAL A 49 25.15 -27.82 -16.96
N GLU A 50 26.38 -27.56 -16.52
CA GLU A 50 27.19 -28.52 -15.73
C GLU A 50 26.41 -29.04 -14.52
N LYS A 51 25.82 -28.14 -13.73
CA LYS A 51 25.02 -28.54 -12.56
C LYS A 51 23.70 -29.23 -12.91
N THR A 52 23.15 -28.98 -14.09
CA THR A 52 21.99 -29.73 -14.59
C THR A 52 22.40 -31.14 -15.04
N LEU A 53 23.59 -31.29 -15.62
CA LEU A 53 24.14 -32.60 -15.97
C LEU A 53 24.49 -33.43 -14.73
N ASP A 54 25.07 -32.82 -13.69
CA ASP A 54 25.33 -33.48 -12.40
C ASP A 54 24.04 -34.05 -11.80
N LEU A 55 22.94 -33.29 -11.88
CA LEU A 55 21.61 -33.76 -11.46
C LEU A 55 21.09 -34.91 -12.33
N GLY A 56 21.29 -34.84 -13.65
CA GLY A 56 20.96 -35.94 -14.55
C GLY A 56 21.76 -37.21 -14.25
N ASP A 57 23.05 -37.08 -13.97
CA ASP A 57 23.93 -38.19 -13.60
C ASP A 57 23.49 -38.83 -12.28
N PHE A 58 23.09 -38.04 -11.28
CA PHE A 58 22.51 -38.55 -10.05
C PHE A 58 21.26 -39.41 -10.31
N TYR A 59 20.35 -38.93 -11.16
CA TYR A 59 19.15 -39.70 -11.53
C TYR A 59 19.51 -40.99 -12.26
N LYS A 60 20.45 -40.93 -13.21
CA LYS A 60 20.90 -42.10 -13.96
C LYS A 60 21.50 -43.16 -13.03
N ILE A 61 22.41 -42.75 -12.14
CA ILE A 61 23.01 -43.63 -11.14
C ILE A 61 21.93 -44.22 -10.21
N SER A 62 20.86 -43.47 -9.94
CA SER A 62 19.73 -43.91 -9.13
C SER A 62 18.73 -44.81 -9.86
N GLY A 63 18.95 -45.14 -11.14
CA GLY A 63 18.05 -45.95 -11.96
C GLY A 63 16.85 -45.16 -12.52
N LEU A 64 16.76 -43.86 -12.27
CA LEU A 64 15.69 -42.98 -12.73
C LEU A 64 16.04 -42.40 -14.12
N TYR A 65 16.10 -43.28 -15.13
CA TYR A 65 16.55 -42.91 -16.48
C TYR A 65 15.68 -41.85 -17.15
N THR A 66 14.36 -41.88 -16.95
CA THR A 66 13.44 -40.87 -17.49
C THR A 66 13.73 -39.47 -16.91
N ASP A 67 13.97 -39.37 -15.61
CA ASP A 67 14.34 -38.12 -14.96
C ASP A 67 15.73 -37.63 -15.40
N ALA A 68 16.68 -38.55 -15.56
CA ALA A 68 18.00 -38.25 -16.12
C ALA A 68 17.87 -37.63 -17.52
N ILE A 69 17.12 -38.27 -18.42
CA ILE A 69 16.83 -37.78 -19.77
C ILE A 69 16.18 -36.39 -19.72
N ASN A 70 15.21 -36.18 -18.82
CA ASN A 70 14.58 -34.87 -18.65
C ASN A 70 15.59 -33.79 -18.26
N GLN A 71 16.55 -34.07 -17.36
CA GLN A 71 17.59 -33.10 -17.01
C GLN A 71 18.57 -32.87 -18.16
N TYR A 72 19.02 -33.94 -18.83
CA TYR A 72 19.91 -33.80 -19.98
C TYR A 72 19.27 -33.02 -21.13
N ASN A 73 17.96 -33.17 -21.38
CA ASN A 73 17.22 -32.36 -22.35
C ASN A 73 17.12 -30.88 -21.93
N LYS A 74 16.96 -30.58 -20.63
CA LYS A 74 17.02 -29.21 -20.13
C LYS A 74 18.40 -28.58 -20.34
N ALA A 75 19.46 -29.34 -20.08
CA ALA A 75 20.84 -28.93 -20.37
C ALA A 75 21.05 -28.68 -21.87
N LEU A 76 20.59 -29.60 -22.72
CA LEU A 76 20.69 -29.51 -24.17
C LEU A 76 19.98 -28.24 -24.70
N LYS A 77 18.78 -27.93 -24.21
CA LYS A 77 18.03 -26.72 -24.59
C LYS A 77 18.78 -25.41 -24.31
N ILE A 78 19.62 -25.37 -23.27
CA ILE A 78 20.48 -24.20 -22.99
C ILE A 78 21.66 -24.15 -23.97
N LEU A 79 22.19 -25.32 -24.35
CA LEU A 79 23.33 -25.49 -25.24
C LEU A 79 23.00 -25.33 -26.73
N GLU A 80 21.73 -25.43 -27.14
CA GLU A 80 21.28 -25.21 -28.54
C GLU A 80 21.39 -23.75 -29.02
N THR A 81 21.86 -22.83 -28.17
CA THR A 81 22.22 -21.48 -28.62
C THR A 81 23.59 -21.51 -29.31
N GLU A 82 23.73 -20.88 -30.50
CA GLU A 82 24.93 -20.97 -31.36
C GLU A 82 26.25 -20.67 -30.64
N GLU A 83 26.22 -19.83 -29.60
CA GLU A 83 27.37 -19.43 -28.79
C GLU A 83 27.90 -20.55 -27.85
N LEU A 84 27.10 -21.60 -27.57
CA LEU A 84 27.40 -22.63 -26.58
C LEU A 84 27.55 -24.06 -27.16
N ILE A 85 27.52 -24.22 -28.49
CA ILE A 85 27.84 -25.49 -29.13
C ILE A 85 29.34 -25.76 -28.94
N GLY A 86 29.65 -26.66 -28.01
CA GLY A 86 31.02 -27.00 -27.62
C GLY A 86 31.12 -28.41 -27.05
N THR A 87 32.18 -28.69 -26.27
CA THR A 87 32.41 -30.03 -25.70
C THR A 87 31.24 -30.49 -24.80
N LEU A 88 30.63 -29.58 -24.05
CA LEU A 88 29.44 -29.85 -23.23
C LEU A 88 28.23 -30.31 -24.06
N TYR A 89 28.06 -29.82 -25.29
CA TYR A 89 27.02 -30.28 -26.19
C TYR A 89 27.24 -31.74 -26.58
N VAL A 90 28.48 -32.08 -26.93
CA VAL A 90 28.88 -33.47 -27.23
C VAL A 90 28.65 -34.37 -26.03
N ASP A 91 29.11 -33.97 -24.84
CA ASP A 91 28.99 -34.77 -23.61
C ASP A 91 27.51 -34.97 -23.20
N THR A 92 26.68 -33.94 -23.36
CA THR A 92 25.23 -34.01 -23.10
C THR A 92 24.55 -35.00 -24.03
N ASN A 93 24.86 -34.96 -25.33
CA ASN A 93 24.31 -35.90 -26.31
C ASN A 93 24.79 -37.34 -26.05
N ASN A 94 26.06 -37.55 -25.68
CA ASN A 94 26.55 -38.85 -25.26
C ASN A 94 25.85 -39.37 -24.00
N LYS A 95 25.57 -38.50 -23.01
CA LYS A 95 24.81 -38.85 -21.80
C LYS A 95 23.36 -39.24 -22.12
N LEU A 96 22.68 -38.50 -23.01
CA LEU A 96 21.35 -38.86 -23.53
C LEU A 96 21.38 -40.20 -24.25
N GLY A 97 22.36 -40.39 -25.14
CA GLY A 97 22.61 -41.64 -25.84
C GLY A 97 22.72 -42.83 -24.90
N SER A 98 23.59 -42.70 -23.88
CA SER A 98 23.78 -43.69 -22.83
C SER A 98 22.50 -43.98 -22.05
N ALA A 99 21.71 -42.97 -21.69
CA ALA A 99 20.45 -43.17 -20.94
C ALA A 99 19.38 -43.87 -21.78
N TYR A 100 19.24 -43.52 -23.07
CA TYR A 100 18.33 -44.23 -23.99
C TYR A 100 18.78 -45.67 -24.25
N LEU A 101 20.09 -45.91 -24.32
CA LEU A 101 20.64 -47.27 -24.43
C LEU A 101 20.25 -48.12 -23.22
N SER A 102 20.34 -47.58 -22.00
CA SER A 102 19.87 -48.25 -20.77
C SER A 102 18.37 -48.56 -20.77
N LEU A 103 17.56 -47.78 -21.49
CA LEU A 103 16.13 -48.02 -21.69
C LEU A 103 15.82 -48.91 -22.91
N HIS A 104 16.83 -49.52 -23.54
CA HIS A 104 16.70 -50.31 -24.77
C HIS A 104 16.08 -49.54 -25.96
N ASN A 105 16.06 -48.21 -25.91
CA ASN A 105 15.60 -47.38 -27.03
C ASN A 105 16.79 -47.07 -27.95
N TYR A 106 17.18 -48.08 -28.73
CA TYR A 106 18.36 -48.02 -29.59
C TYR A 106 18.27 -46.95 -30.68
N ASN A 107 17.06 -46.64 -31.16
CA ASN A 107 16.87 -45.61 -32.18
C ASN A 107 17.18 -44.22 -31.64
N SER A 108 16.59 -43.85 -30.50
CA SER A 108 16.89 -42.57 -29.86
C SER A 108 18.34 -42.49 -29.40
N ALA A 109 18.87 -43.59 -28.82
CA ALA A 109 20.27 -43.65 -28.41
C ALA A 109 21.19 -43.30 -29.57
N LYS A 110 21.05 -43.99 -30.70
CA LYS A 110 21.86 -43.77 -31.90
C LYS A 110 21.76 -42.33 -32.41
N ASN A 111 20.56 -41.76 -32.50
CA ASN A 111 20.37 -40.38 -33.00
C ASN A 111 21.18 -39.35 -32.19
N PHE A 112 21.12 -39.43 -30.85
CA PHE A 112 21.90 -38.54 -29.99
C PHE A 112 23.40 -38.81 -30.09
N ILE A 113 23.82 -40.08 -30.12
CA ILE A 113 25.25 -40.43 -30.19
C ILE A 113 25.87 -40.05 -31.55
N GLU A 114 25.17 -40.26 -32.66
CA GLU A 114 25.62 -39.83 -34.00
C GLU A 114 25.74 -38.30 -34.08
N THR A 115 24.83 -37.58 -33.43
CA THR A 115 24.91 -36.12 -33.29
C THR A 115 26.15 -35.72 -32.49
N ALA A 116 26.41 -36.39 -31.36
CA ALA A 116 27.61 -36.16 -30.55
C ALA A 116 28.89 -36.41 -31.34
N GLU A 117 28.97 -37.51 -32.07
CA GLU A 117 30.13 -37.90 -32.88
C GLU A 117 30.43 -36.89 -33.99
N LYS A 118 29.39 -36.45 -34.70
CA LYS A 118 29.50 -35.45 -35.77
C LYS A 118 30.05 -34.14 -35.23
N VAL A 119 29.47 -33.63 -34.15
CA VAL A 119 29.91 -32.36 -33.54
C VAL A 119 31.29 -32.50 -32.92
N ALA A 120 31.60 -33.63 -32.26
CA ALA A 120 32.93 -33.90 -31.73
C ALA A 120 34.00 -33.89 -32.81
N THR A 121 33.70 -34.43 -33.99
CA THR A 121 34.60 -34.39 -35.15
C THR A 121 34.83 -32.97 -35.63
N GLN A 122 33.76 -32.16 -35.76
CA GLN A 122 33.88 -30.75 -36.17
C GLN A 122 34.72 -29.92 -35.17
N LEU A 123 34.59 -30.22 -33.87
CA LEU A 123 35.30 -29.53 -32.80
C LEU A 123 36.71 -30.09 -32.53
N ASN A 124 37.13 -31.15 -33.21
CA ASN A 124 38.35 -31.92 -32.87
C ASN A 124 38.38 -32.38 -31.39
N TYR A 125 37.20 -32.68 -30.81
CA TYR A 125 37.08 -33.11 -29.42
C TYR A 125 37.23 -34.64 -29.30
N SER A 126 38.48 -35.11 -29.27
CA SER A 126 38.82 -36.54 -29.32
C SER A 126 38.18 -37.38 -28.20
N ARG A 127 38.11 -36.87 -26.96
CA ARG A 127 37.50 -37.61 -25.84
C ARG A 127 35.99 -37.81 -26.04
N GLY A 128 35.27 -36.77 -26.42
CA GLY A 128 33.84 -36.87 -26.71
C GLY A 128 33.55 -37.78 -27.90
N LYS A 129 34.43 -37.76 -28.92
CA LYS A 129 34.36 -38.68 -30.07
C LYS A 129 34.60 -40.14 -29.66
N ALA A 130 35.62 -40.42 -28.84
CA ALA A 130 35.90 -41.77 -28.36
C ALA A 130 34.70 -42.34 -27.59
N ASN A 131 34.14 -41.56 -26.67
CA ASN A 131 32.93 -41.93 -25.92
C ASN A 131 31.74 -42.22 -26.85
N ALA A 132 31.52 -41.38 -27.87
CA ALA A 132 30.44 -41.58 -28.84
C ALA A 132 30.64 -42.89 -29.62
N LYS A 133 31.86 -43.18 -30.06
CA LYS A 133 32.20 -44.42 -30.78
C LYS A 133 31.99 -45.66 -29.90
N ALA A 134 32.43 -45.65 -28.64
CA ALA A 134 32.15 -46.74 -27.70
C ALA A 134 30.63 -46.97 -27.52
N LEU A 135 29.86 -45.89 -27.36
CA LEU A 135 28.41 -45.99 -27.20
C LEU A 135 27.70 -46.51 -28.47
N LEU A 136 28.18 -46.16 -29.67
CA LEU A 136 27.70 -46.75 -30.92
C LEU A 136 28.05 -48.24 -31.00
N GLY A 137 29.27 -48.61 -30.61
CA GLY A 137 29.73 -49.99 -30.52
C GLY A 137 28.78 -50.83 -29.67
N SER A 138 28.57 -50.41 -28.43
CA SER A 138 27.62 -51.04 -27.50
C SER A 138 26.18 -51.06 -28.04
N THR A 139 25.72 -50.00 -28.72
CA THR A 139 24.37 -49.96 -29.30
C THR A 139 24.19 -51.00 -30.41
N TYR A 140 25.16 -51.11 -31.33
CA TYR A 140 25.11 -52.09 -32.42
C TYR A 140 25.29 -53.53 -31.91
N GLU A 141 26.10 -53.75 -30.88
CA GLU A 141 26.21 -55.04 -30.21
C GLU A 141 24.86 -55.50 -29.66
N LYS A 142 24.14 -54.64 -28.92
CA LYS A 142 22.79 -54.96 -28.40
C LYS A 142 21.74 -55.16 -29.48
N GLN A 143 21.98 -54.68 -30.69
CA GLN A 143 21.15 -54.95 -31.87
C GLN A 143 21.59 -56.19 -32.66
N GLY A 144 22.64 -56.90 -32.24
CA GLY A 144 23.19 -58.08 -32.91
C GLY A 144 24.02 -57.76 -34.16
N ASN A 145 24.33 -56.50 -34.44
CA ASN A 145 25.19 -56.11 -35.56
C ASN A 145 26.67 -56.05 -35.12
N TYR A 146 27.24 -57.23 -34.92
CA TYR A 146 28.59 -57.40 -34.38
C TYR A 146 29.69 -56.80 -35.26
N LEU A 147 29.51 -56.76 -36.59
CA LEU A 147 30.49 -56.16 -37.50
C LEU A 147 30.62 -54.66 -37.27
N LYS A 148 29.50 -53.94 -37.20
CA LYS A 148 29.51 -52.50 -36.90
C LYS A 148 29.96 -52.25 -35.46
N ALA A 149 29.52 -53.08 -34.53
CA ALA A 149 29.94 -52.98 -33.13
C ALA A 149 31.48 -53.02 -33.02
N MET A 150 32.11 -54.02 -33.64
CA MET A 150 33.56 -54.19 -33.66
C MET A 150 34.26 -52.97 -34.27
N GLN A 151 33.79 -52.48 -35.43
CA GLN A 151 34.37 -51.30 -36.08
C GLN A 151 34.39 -50.09 -35.13
N TYR A 152 33.25 -49.79 -34.50
CA TYR A 152 33.14 -48.64 -33.60
C TYR A 152 33.98 -48.80 -32.32
N GLU A 153 34.05 -50.00 -31.75
CA GLU A 153 34.89 -50.26 -30.57
C GLU A 153 36.38 -50.19 -30.89
N GLU A 154 36.82 -50.63 -32.07
CA GLU A 154 38.21 -50.49 -32.52
C GLU A 154 38.59 -49.02 -32.76
N GLU A 155 37.71 -48.24 -33.39
CA GLU A 155 37.88 -46.79 -33.56
C GLU A 155 37.95 -46.07 -32.19
N SER A 156 37.07 -46.43 -31.26
CA SER A 156 37.06 -45.93 -29.89
C SER A 156 38.36 -46.23 -29.15
N LEU A 157 38.80 -47.49 -29.19
CA LEU A 157 40.03 -47.94 -28.55
C LEU A 157 41.26 -47.21 -29.10
N ALA A 158 41.33 -47.00 -30.42
CA ALA A 158 42.41 -46.24 -31.04
C ALA A 158 42.47 -44.80 -30.49
N LEU A 159 41.32 -44.14 -30.33
CA LEU A 159 41.24 -42.80 -29.75
C LEU A 159 41.62 -42.80 -28.27
N PHE A 160 41.15 -43.75 -27.46
CA PHE A 160 41.52 -43.83 -26.05
C PHE A 160 43.02 -44.10 -25.84
N LYS A 161 43.65 -44.89 -26.73
CA LYS A 161 45.11 -45.06 -26.74
C LYS A 161 45.85 -43.75 -27.01
N LEU A 162 45.40 -42.97 -28.01
CA LEU A 162 45.98 -41.66 -28.30
C LEU A 162 45.83 -40.68 -27.12
N LEU A 163 44.75 -40.81 -26.34
CA LEU A 163 44.48 -40.01 -25.16
C LEU A 163 45.16 -40.51 -23.88
N ASN A 164 45.83 -41.68 -23.92
CA ASN A 164 46.31 -42.40 -22.74
C ASN A 164 45.21 -42.63 -21.67
N ASP A 165 43.96 -42.80 -22.11
CA ASP A 165 42.80 -43.00 -21.23
C ASP A 165 42.65 -44.49 -20.87
N THR A 166 43.30 -44.89 -19.78
CA THR A 166 43.34 -46.29 -19.36
C THR A 166 41.96 -46.86 -19.02
N THR A 167 41.05 -46.03 -18.50
CA THR A 167 39.66 -46.42 -18.21
C THR A 167 38.90 -46.70 -19.50
N GLY A 168 38.98 -45.79 -20.48
CA GLY A 168 38.35 -45.99 -21.79
C GLY A 168 38.93 -47.19 -22.56
N MET A 169 40.24 -47.41 -22.44
CA MET A 169 40.92 -48.58 -23.02
C MET A 169 40.41 -49.90 -22.41
N ALA A 170 40.37 -49.99 -21.08
CA ALA A 170 39.89 -51.20 -20.39
C ALA A 170 38.44 -51.53 -20.77
N LYS A 171 37.59 -50.50 -20.85
CA LYS A 171 36.18 -50.70 -21.25
C LYS A 171 36.04 -51.13 -22.71
N SER A 172 36.80 -50.53 -23.62
CA SER A 172 36.76 -50.93 -25.04
C SER A 172 37.30 -52.36 -25.22
N PHE A 173 38.34 -52.75 -24.49
CA PHE A 173 38.82 -54.14 -24.49
C PHE A 173 37.76 -55.13 -23.97
N GLU A 174 37.06 -54.78 -22.89
CA GLU A 174 35.95 -55.59 -22.38
C GLU A 174 34.82 -55.73 -23.42
N ASN A 175 34.39 -54.62 -24.03
CA ASN A 175 33.33 -54.63 -25.04
C ASN A 175 33.73 -55.46 -26.28
N ILE A 176 34.97 -55.35 -26.77
CA ILE A 176 35.47 -56.18 -27.87
C ILE A 176 35.50 -57.67 -27.45
N GLY A 177 35.88 -57.96 -26.21
CA GLY A 177 35.82 -59.30 -25.65
C GLY A 177 34.40 -59.87 -25.67
N SER A 178 33.42 -59.08 -25.23
CA SER A 178 31.98 -59.41 -25.25
C SER A 178 31.49 -59.70 -26.67
N ILE A 179 31.84 -58.87 -27.65
CA ILE A 179 31.48 -59.11 -29.07
C ILE A 179 32.06 -60.44 -29.57
N TYR A 180 33.33 -60.75 -29.26
CA TYR A 180 33.90 -62.04 -29.64
C TYR A 180 33.26 -63.23 -28.92
N GLU A 181 32.83 -63.04 -27.68
CA GLU A 181 32.11 -64.05 -26.91
C GLU A 181 30.74 -64.35 -27.50
N ASP A 182 29.98 -63.32 -27.89
CA ASP A 182 28.71 -63.44 -28.61
C ASP A 182 28.87 -64.15 -29.96
N LEU A 183 30.01 -63.93 -30.64
CA LEU A 183 30.40 -64.64 -31.85
C LEU A 183 30.95 -66.07 -31.59
N LEU A 184 30.92 -66.54 -30.34
CA LEU A 184 31.45 -67.84 -29.90
C LEU A 184 32.96 -68.03 -30.14
N GLN A 185 33.71 -66.94 -30.35
CA GLN A 185 35.16 -66.93 -30.55
C GLN A 185 35.88 -66.76 -29.22
N PHE A 186 35.75 -67.76 -28.36
CA PHE A 186 36.17 -67.73 -26.95
C PHE A 186 37.66 -67.42 -26.73
N ASP A 187 38.56 -67.86 -27.60
CA ASP A 187 40.00 -67.56 -27.49
C ASP A 187 40.30 -66.07 -27.69
N LYS A 188 39.58 -65.43 -28.62
CA LYS A 188 39.71 -63.98 -28.84
C LYS A 188 39.06 -63.22 -27.70
N ALA A 189 37.87 -63.63 -27.26
CA ALA A 189 37.20 -63.04 -26.10
C ALA A 189 38.13 -63.02 -24.88
N TYR A 190 38.74 -64.17 -24.55
CA TYR A 190 39.73 -64.29 -23.49
C TYR A 190 40.90 -63.30 -23.66
N ALA A 191 41.51 -63.24 -24.84
CA ALA A 191 42.65 -62.37 -25.09
C ALA A 191 42.32 -60.88 -24.86
N TYR A 192 41.10 -60.46 -25.19
CA TYR A 192 40.64 -59.09 -24.98
C TYR A 192 40.23 -58.82 -23.52
N PHE A 193 39.53 -59.75 -22.86
CA PHE A 193 39.25 -59.64 -21.44
C PHE A 193 40.53 -59.59 -20.59
N MET A 194 41.56 -60.37 -20.92
CA MET A 194 42.85 -60.31 -20.23
C MET A 194 43.53 -58.94 -20.38
N LYS A 195 43.48 -58.31 -21.56
CA LYS A 195 44.01 -56.94 -21.75
C LYS A 195 43.27 -55.91 -20.89
N SER A 196 41.95 -56.08 -20.72
CA SER A 196 41.18 -55.25 -19.81
C SER A 196 41.58 -55.51 -18.34
N TYR A 197 41.72 -56.79 -17.95
CA TYR A 197 42.17 -57.18 -16.62
C TYR A 197 43.57 -56.66 -16.28
N GLU A 198 44.53 -56.67 -17.19
CA GLU A 198 45.88 -56.13 -16.99
C GLU A 198 45.87 -54.65 -16.56
N ILE A 199 44.88 -53.88 -17.02
CA ILE A 199 44.68 -52.46 -16.65
C ILE A 199 43.93 -52.31 -15.31
N LEU A 200 43.06 -53.26 -14.99
CA LEU A 200 42.14 -53.18 -13.85
C LEU A 200 42.63 -53.91 -12.60
N GLN A 201 43.55 -54.86 -12.74
CA GLN A 201 44.01 -55.72 -11.65
C GLN A 201 44.51 -54.91 -10.45
N GLY A 202 44.08 -55.32 -9.25
CA GLY A 202 44.48 -54.71 -7.99
C GLY A 202 43.71 -53.44 -7.60
N LYS A 203 42.76 -52.98 -8.43
CA LYS A 203 41.89 -51.82 -8.09
C LYS A 203 40.77 -52.18 -7.13
N ARG A 204 40.41 -53.47 -7.04
CA ARG A 204 39.30 -54.02 -6.25
C ARG A 204 38.00 -53.25 -6.47
N ASN A 205 37.68 -52.99 -7.74
CA ASN A 205 36.51 -52.21 -8.15
C ASN A 205 35.53 -53.05 -8.99
N PHE A 206 34.40 -52.44 -9.35
CA PHE A 206 33.35 -53.08 -10.14
C PHE A 206 33.85 -53.65 -11.47
N ASP A 207 34.69 -52.89 -12.18
CA ASP A 207 35.19 -53.29 -13.50
C ASP A 207 36.12 -54.51 -13.41
N GLU A 208 36.97 -54.58 -12.37
CA GLU A 208 37.85 -55.74 -12.13
C GLU A 208 37.03 -57.00 -11.84
N ALA A 209 35.99 -56.91 -11.01
CA ALA A 209 35.11 -58.04 -10.72
C ALA A 209 34.39 -58.55 -11.98
N ASN A 210 33.84 -57.63 -12.80
CA ASN A 210 33.13 -57.98 -14.03
C ASN A 210 34.04 -58.69 -15.04
N VAL A 211 35.24 -58.14 -15.30
CA VAL A 211 36.15 -58.76 -16.27
C VAL A 211 36.64 -60.14 -15.80
N LEU A 212 36.88 -60.31 -14.51
CA LEU A 212 37.22 -61.62 -13.93
C LEU A 212 36.07 -62.63 -14.12
N ASN A 213 34.83 -62.19 -13.92
CA ASN A 213 33.67 -63.04 -14.13
C ASN A 213 33.49 -63.42 -15.61
N ASN A 214 33.68 -62.49 -16.55
CA ASN A 214 33.66 -62.76 -17.98
C ASN A 214 34.76 -63.76 -18.40
N ILE A 215 35.98 -63.64 -17.85
CA ILE A 215 37.04 -64.63 -18.06
C ILE A 215 36.62 -66.01 -17.54
N GLY A 216 36.00 -66.06 -16.36
CA GLY A 216 35.42 -67.28 -15.80
C GLY A 216 34.38 -67.92 -16.73
N ASP A 217 33.47 -67.11 -17.28
CA ASP A 217 32.42 -67.58 -18.20
C ASP A 217 33.00 -68.13 -19.51
N VAL A 218 34.03 -67.48 -20.05
CA VAL A 218 34.77 -67.98 -21.22
C VAL A 218 35.38 -69.36 -20.94
N TYR A 219 36.04 -69.55 -19.80
CA TYR A 219 36.59 -70.87 -19.43
C TYR A 219 35.49 -71.92 -19.23
N ARG A 220 34.33 -71.53 -18.67
CA ARG A 220 33.16 -72.41 -18.53
C ARG A 220 32.66 -72.86 -19.89
N LYS A 221 32.49 -71.94 -20.85
CA LYS A 221 32.05 -72.25 -22.23
C LYS A 221 33.05 -73.11 -22.99
N LYS A 222 34.35 -73.02 -22.67
CA LYS A 222 35.40 -73.90 -23.19
C LYS A 222 35.49 -75.27 -22.50
N GLY A 223 34.67 -75.53 -21.48
CA GLY A 223 34.69 -76.79 -20.73
C GLY A 223 35.80 -76.90 -19.66
N ASN A 224 36.60 -75.86 -19.46
CA ASN A 224 37.63 -75.83 -18.41
C ASN A 224 37.04 -75.30 -17.10
N TYR A 225 36.25 -76.14 -16.44
CA TYR A 225 35.49 -75.79 -15.24
C TYR A 225 36.37 -75.43 -14.04
N LYS A 226 37.54 -76.06 -13.88
CA LYS A 226 38.47 -75.77 -12.77
C LYS A 226 38.97 -74.32 -12.86
N THR A 227 39.38 -73.89 -14.05
CA THR A 227 39.85 -72.52 -14.25
C THR A 227 38.70 -71.51 -14.19
N ALA A 228 37.52 -71.88 -14.69
CA ALA A 228 36.31 -71.06 -14.56
C ALA A 228 36.00 -70.72 -13.09
N ILE A 229 35.94 -71.74 -12.22
CA ILE A 229 35.72 -71.56 -10.78
C ILE A 229 36.77 -70.64 -10.16
N ALA A 230 38.05 -70.82 -10.50
CA ALA A 230 39.12 -69.99 -9.93
C ALA A 230 38.99 -68.50 -10.27
N PHE A 231 38.57 -68.16 -11.50
CA PHE A 231 38.34 -66.77 -11.89
C PHE A 231 37.05 -66.19 -11.29
N THR A 232 35.95 -66.94 -11.32
CA THR A 232 34.69 -66.51 -10.71
C THR A 232 34.81 -66.35 -9.19
N GLN A 233 35.60 -67.18 -8.51
CA GLN A 233 35.85 -67.03 -7.08
C GLN A 233 36.60 -65.74 -6.75
N LYS A 234 37.56 -65.32 -7.58
CA LYS A 234 38.22 -64.01 -7.43
C LYS A 234 37.24 -62.86 -7.64
N ALA A 235 36.34 -62.96 -8.62
CA ALA A 235 35.27 -61.99 -8.81
C ALA A 235 34.35 -61.92 -7.58
N LEU A 236 34.01 -63.08 -7.01
CA LEU A 236 33.21 -63.19 -5.79
C LEU A 236 33.90 -62.53 -4.58
N GLU A 237 35.20 -62.74 -4.38
CA GLU A 237 35.96 -62.08 -3.32
C GLU A 237 35.94 -60.54 -3.43
N ILE A 238 36.01 -60.00 -4.65
CA ILE A 238 35.88 -58.56 -4.88
C ILE A 238 34.44 -58.11 -4.64
N ALA A 239 33.45 -58.89 -5.07
CA ALA A 239 32.03 -58.60 -4.84
C ALA A 239 31.69 -58.54 -3.34
N GLU A 240 32.25 -59.45 -2.54
CA GLU A 240 32.15 -59.46 -1.08
C GLU A 240 32.85 -58.24 -0.47
N TYR A 241 34.04 -57.90 -0.94
CA TYR A 241 34.77 -56.71 -0.50
C TYR A 241 34.00 -55.41 -0.77
N LEU A 242 33.35 -55.31 -1.94
CA LEU A 242 32.53 -54.17 -2.33
C LEU A 242 31.15 -54.16 -1.67
N ASN A 243 30.73 -55.29 -1.09
CA ASN A 243 29.38 -55.53 -0.60
C ASN A 243 28.31 -55.18 -1.66
N ASP A 244 28.56 -55.60 -2.91
CA ASP A 244 27.65 -55.35 -4.03
C ASP A 244 26.78 -56.57 -4.35
N ALA A 245 25.48 -56.44 -4.12
CA ALA A 245 24.54 -57.53 -4.30
C ALA A 245 24.41 -58.01 -5.75
N SER A 246 24.62 -57.13 -6.75
CA SER A 246 24.52 -57.51 -8.16
C SER A 246 25.72 -58.35 -8.58
N LEU A 247 26.93 -57.95 -8.18
CA LEU A 247 28.14 -58.73 -8.42
C LEU A 247 28.10 -60.07 -7.67
N LEU A 248 27.61 -60.07 -6.43
CA LEU A 248 27.41 -61.28 -5.63
C LEU A 248 26.42 -62.23 -6.32
N GLU A 249 25.28 -61.72 -6.81
CA GLU A 249 24.30 -62.51 -7.58
C GLU A 249 24.94 -63.17 -8.78
N SER A 250 25.68 -62.40 -9.58
CA SER A 250 26.22 -62.86 -10.86
C SER A 250 27.35 -63.89 -10.67
N ALA A 251 28.26 -63.66 -9.72
CA ALA A 251 29.33 -64.61 -9.43
C ALA A 251 28.77 -65.93 -8.88
N ASN A 252 27.80 -65.89 -7.95
CA ASN A 252 27.15 -67.10 -7.43
C ASN A 252 26.38 -67.84 -8.53
N LYS A 253 25.71 -67.11 -9.43
CA LYS A 253 25.02 -67.69 -10.59
C LYS A 253 25.96 -68.45 -11.50
N ASP A 254 27.13 -67.88 -11.78
CA ASP A 254 28.10 -68.51 -12.68
C ASP A 254 28.76 -69.71 -12.02
N LEU A 255 29.09 -69.65 -10.72
CA LEU A 255 29.53 -70.83 -9.95
C LEU A 255 28.47 -71.95 -9.99
N SER A 256 27.19 -71.61 -9.79
CA SER A 256 26.09 -72.57 -9.89
C SER A 256 26.05 -73.28 -11.25
N LYS A 257 26.19 -72.52 -12.35
CA LYS A 257 26.25 -73.09 -13.70
C LYS A 257 27.48 -73.99 -13.89
N VAL A 258 28.66 -73.59 -13.42
CA VAL A 258 29.89 -74.39 -13.57
C VAL A 258 29.76 -75.71 -12.80
N PHE A 259 29.31 -75.69 -11.55
CA PHE A 259 29.14 -76.91 -10.75
C PHE A 259 28.07 -77.84 -11.33
N ALA A 260 26.98 -77.30 -11.89
CA ALA A 260 25.98 -78.09 -12.60
C ALA A 260 26.59 -78.83 -13.81
N LEU A 261 27.45 -78.16 -14.58
CA LEU A 261 28.17 -78.76 -15.72
C LEU A 261 29.22 -79.80 -15.28
N GLN A 262 29.68 -79.75 -14.03
CA GLN A 262 30.52 -80.78 -13.41
C GLN A 262 29.71 -81.94 -12.80
N ASN A 263 28.37 -81.90 -12.85
CA ASN A 263 27.46 -82.80 -12.15
C ASN A 263 27.57 -82.75 -10.60
N ASP A 264 28.16 -81.69 -10.04
CA ASP A 264 28.14 -81.40 -8.60
C ASP A 264 26.86 -80.64 -8.27
N PHE A 265 25.73 -81.35 -8.28
CA PHE A 265 24.41 -80.74 -8.12
C PHE A 265 24.18 -80.16 -6.73
N GLU A 266 24.87 -80.66 -5.71
CA GLU A 266 24.79 -80.15 -4.34
C GLU A 266 25.33 -78.71 -4.29
N LYS A 267 26.56 -78.48 -4.76
CA LYS A 267 27.12 -77.12 -4.82
C LYS A 267 26.38 -76.26 -5.82
N ALA A 268 25.96 -76.81 -6.96
CA ALA A 268 25.19 -76.06 -7.94
C ALA A 268 23.91 -75.48 -7.32
N TYR A 269 23.22 -76.26 -6.48
CA TYR A 269 22.04 -75.83 -5.74
C TYR A 269 22.39 -74.79 -4.66
N GLU A 270 23.45 -75.00 -3.88
CA GLU A 270 23.89 -74.04 -2.86
C GLU A 270 24.16 -72.65 -3.46
N TYR A 271 24.96 -72.59 -4.54
CA TYR A 271 25.26 -71.34 -5.24
C TYR A 271 24.04 -70.75 -5.95
N ARG A 272 23.09 -71.58 -6.39
CA ARG A 272 21.82 -71.09 -6.95
C ARG A 272 21.01 -70.37 -5.89
N VAL A 273 20.88 -70.94 -4.69
CA VAL A 273 20.12 -70.33 -3.59
C VAL A 273 20.74 -68.99 -3.21
N LYS A 274 22.07 -68.92 -3.04
CA LYS A 274 22.78 -67.66 -2.80
C LYS A 274 22.53 -66.62 -3.88
N SER A 275 22.57 -67.03 -5.16
CA SER A 275 22.29 -66.13 -6.28
C SER A 275 20.88 -65.55 -6.22
N GLU A 276 19.85 -66.35 -5.95
CA GLU A 276 18.47 -65.84 -5.83
C GLU A 276 18.30 -64.94 -4.59
N GLU A 277 18.95 -65.25 -3.46
CA GLU A 277 18.96 -64.38 -2.28
C GLU A 277 19.58 -63.00 -2.61
N TYR A 278 20.75 -62.97 -3.27
CA TYR A 278 21.39 -61.72 -3.65
C TYR A 278 20.63 -60.96 -4.73
N LYS A 279 19.94 -61.66 -5.63
CA LYS A 279 19.06 -61.04 -6.61
C LYS A 279 17.90 -60.29 -5.95
N GLU A 280 17.27 -60.90 -4.94
CA GLU A 280 16.22 -60.24 -4.16
C GLU A 280 16.78 -59.01 -3.43
N ILE A 281 17.95 -59.14 -2.80
CA ILE A 281 18.63 -58.01 -2.13
C ILE A 281 18.97 -56.89 -3.13
N ALA A 282 19.48 -57.22 -4.33
CA ALA A 282 19.80 -56.25 -5.37
C ALA A 282 18.55 -55.49 -5.83
N LEU A 283 17.44 -56.21 -6.06
CA LEU A 283 16.16 -55.61 -6.43
C LEU A 283 15.61 -54.68 -5.33
N ILE A 284 15.68 -55.11 -4.07
CA ILE A 284 15.27 -54.26 -2.93
C ILE A 284 16.16 -53.02 -2.85
N ASN A 285 17.48 -53.16 -3.01
CA ASN A 285 18.42 -52.05 -3.00
C ASN A 285 18.14 -51.05 -4.12
N GLU A 286 17.87 -51.54 -5.34
CA GLU A 286 17.51 -50.70 -6.48
C GLU A 286 16.18 -49.97 -6.26
N ASN A 287 15.12 -50.68 -5.88
CA ASN A 287 13.82 -50.09 -5.60
C ASN A 287 13.89 -49.07 -4.46
N THR A 288 14.67 -49.35 -3.42
CA THR A 288 14.89 -48.41 -2.31
C THR A 288 15.65 -47.18 -2.79
N LYS A 289 16.68 -47.35 -3.63
CA LYS A 289 17.43 -46.23 -4.20
C LYS A 289 16.52 -45.32 -5.05
N GLN A 290 15.69 -45.91 -5.91
CA GLN A 290 14.71 -45.20 -6.72
C GLN A 290 13.65 -44.50 -5.85
N LEU A 291 13.08 -45.20 -4.86
CA LEU A 291 12.08 -44.65 -3.94
C LEU A 291 12.64 -43.49 -3.13
N ASN A 292 13.84 -43.65 -2.55
CA ASN A 292 14.51 -42.60 -1.80
C ASN A 292 14.73 -41.39 -2.69
N ALA A 293 15.34 -41.57 -3.86
CA ALA A 293 15.57 -40.47 -4.80
C ALA A 293 14.26 -39.75 -5.17
N LEU A 294 13.17 -40.49 -5.44
CA LEU A 294 11.86 -39.92 -5.74
C LEU A 294 11.26 -39.17 -4.54
N GLN A 295 11.36 -39.72 -3.33
CA GLN A 295 10.90 -39.08 -2.10
C GLN A 295 11.68 -37.80 -1.80
N SER A 296 13.00 -37.81 -1.97
CA SER A 296 13.84 -36.62 -1.85
C SER A 296 13.42 -35.55 -2.85
N VAL A 297 13.19 -35.92 -4.12
CA VAL A 297 12.70 -35.01 -5.16
C VAL A 297 11.36 -34.40 -4.77
N PHE A 298 10.37 -35.23 -4.41
CA PHE A 298 9.03 -34.76 -4.05
C PHE A 298 9.06 -33.81 -2.85
N ASN A 299 9.81 -34.17 -1.80
CA ASN A 299 9.95 -33.34 -0.61
C ASN A 299 10.61 -32.00 -0.92
N LEU A 300 11.59 -31.99 -1.82
CA LEU A 300 12.28 -30.77 -2.25
C LEU A 300 11.39 -29.89 -3.11
N ASP A 301 10.70 -30.46 -4.09
CA ASP A 301 9.81 -29.70 -4.98
C ASP A 301 8.66 -29.07 -4.18
N ARG A 302 8.15 -29.77 -3.15
CA ARG A 302 7.19 -29.21 -2.19
C ARG A 302 7.77 -28.02 -1.41
N LYS A 303 9.00 -28.15 -0.89
CA LYS A 303 9.69 -27.05 -0.18
C LYS A 303 9.95 -25.85 -1.10
N GLU A 304 10.35 -26.09 -2.35
CA GLU A 304 10.53 -25.02 -3.34
C GLU A 304 9.22 -24.29 -3.64
N ALA A 305 8.12 -25.01 -3.82
CA ALA A 305 6.80 -24.42 -4.01
C ALA A 305 6.35 -23.58 -2.80
N GLU A 306 6.61 -24.05 -1.58
CA GLU A 306 6.36 -23.30 -0.35
C GLU A 306 7.19 -22.02 -0.28
N ILE A 307 8.49 -22.09 -0.60
CA ILE A 307 9.38 -20.91 -0.66
C ILE A 307 8.90 -19.90 -1.71
N GLN A 308 8.46 -20.36 -2.88
CA GLN A 308 7.90 -19.48 -3.91
C GLN A 308 6.63 -18.78 -3.42
N LEU A 309 5.73 -19.51 -2.77
CA LEU A 309 4.50 -18.95 -2.19
C LEU A 309 4.81 -17.93 -1.09
N LEU A 310 5.81 -18.20 -0.24
CA LEU A 310 6.30 -17.25 0.77
C LEU A 310 6.91 -15.99 0.14
N LYS A 311 7.67 -16.13 -0.95
CA LYS A 311 8.20 -14.97 -1.69
C LYS A 311 7.10 -14.09 -2.26
N GLU A 312 6.07 -14.67 -2.86
CA GLU A 312 4.92 -13.91 -3.38
C GLU A 312 4.14 -13.23 -2.25
N LYS A 313 3.89 -13.93 -1.12
CA LYS A 313 3.29 -13.32 0.08
C LYS A 313 4.12 -12.15 0.61
N ASN A 314 5.44 -12.29 0.67
CA ASN A 314 6.34 -11.22 1.12
C ASN A 314 6.31 -10.00 0.18
N LYS A 315 6.27 -10.20 -1.14
CA LYS A 315 6.09 -9.10 -2.11
C LYS A 315 4.77 -8.36 -1.86
N VAL A 316 3.67 -9.09 -1.68
CA VAL A 316 2.35 -8.49 -1.39
C VAL A 316 2.36 -7.72 -0.08
N SER A 317 3.03 -8.26 0.95
CA SER A 317 3.20 -7.58 2.24
C SER A 317 4.03 -6.29 2.12
N ASP A 318 5.10 -6.29 1.33
CA ASP A 318 5.90 -5.09 1.08
C ASP A 318 5.11 -4.00 0.34
N VAL A 319 4.28 -4.39 -0.64
CA VAL A 319 3.35 -3.48 -1.31
C VAL A 319 2.32 -2.91 -0.33
N HIS A 320 1.71 -3.74 0.51
CA HIS A 320 0.78 -3.28 1.56
C HIS A 320 1.44 -2.29 2.52
N ARG A 321 2.68 -2.56 2.95
CA ARG A 321 3.44 -1.66 3.83
C ARG A 321 3.69 -0.30 3.16
N LYS A 322 4.09 -0.29 1.88
CA LYS A 322 4.28 0.96 1.10
C LYS A 322 2.96 1.72 0.92
N LEU A 323 1.86 1.02 0.64
CA LEU A 323 0.52 1.63 0.53
C LEU A 323 0.09 2.28 1.83
N LEU A 324 0.27 1.60 2.97
CA LEU A 324 -0.03 2.17 4.30
C LEU A 324 0.77 3.45 4.56
N LEU A 325 2.07 3.46 4.23
CA LEU A 325 2.88 4.68 4.37
C LEU A 325 2.38 5.83 3.49
N LEU A 326 1.95 5.55 2.26
CA LEU A 326 1.37 6.57 1.37
C LEU A 326 0.06 7.15 1.93
N VAL A 327 -0.82 6.30 2.46
CA VAL A 327 -2.09 6.73 3.08
C VAL A 327 -1.82 7.59 4.32
N ILE A 328 -0.86 7.20 5.18
CA ILE A 328 -0.47 7.99 6.36
C ILE A 328 0.07 9.36 5.93
N LEU A 329 0.93 9.41 4.91
CA LEU A 329 1.46 10.67 4.38
C LEU A 329 0.35 11.57 3.81
N SER A 330 -0.64 11.01 3.11
CA SER A 330 -1.76 11.80 2.59
C SER A 330 -2.65 12.35 3.72
N LEU A 331 -2.88 11.57 4.79
CA LEU A 331 -3.63 12.00 5.96
C LEU A 331 -2.93 13.14 6.70
N ILE A 332 -1.60 13.05 6.88
CA ILE A 332 -0.80 14.11 7.49
C ILE A 332 -0.86 15.39 6.66
N SER A 333 -0.73 15.28 5.33
CA SER A 333 -0.85 16.41 4.41
C SER A 333 -2.24 17.07 4.49
N PHE A 334 -3.30 16.26 4.47
CA PHE A 334 -4.68 16.74 4.60
C PHE A 334 -4.92 17.45 5.95
N ALA A 335 -4.48 16.85 7.06
CA ALA A 335 -4.56 17.48 8.37
C ALA A 335 -3.80 18.82 8.42
N GLY A 336 -2.63 18.90 7.78
CA GLY A 336 -1.86 20.13 7.62
C GLY A 336 -2.62 21.22 6.86
N ILE A 337 -3.30 20.86 5.76
CA ILE A 337 -4.14 21.78 4.97
C ILE A 337 -5.33 22.27 5.80
N VAL A 338 -6.04 21.37 6.48
CA VAL A 338 -7.16 21.72 7.36
C VAL A 338 -6.70 22.66 8.47
N PHE A 339 -5.56 22.37 9.10
CA PHE A 339 -4.98 23.22 10.14
C PHE A 339 -4.60 24.60 9.59
N TYR A 340 -4.02 24.66 8.39
CA TYR A 340 -3.69 25.92 7.71
C TYR A 340 -4.95 26.77 7.44
N VAL A 341 -6.01 26.17 6.87
CA VAL A 341 -7.28 26.84 6.60
C VAL A 341 -7.92 27.31 7.90
N PHE A 342 -7.93 26.48 8.93
CA PHE A 342 -8.47 26.84 10.25
C PHE A 342 -7.71 28.03 10.86
N ARG A 343 -6.38 28.03 10.78
CA ARG A 343 -5.54 29.13 11.27
C ARG A 343 -5.79 30.42 10.48
N LYS A 344 -5.96 30.34 9.16
CA LYS A 344 -6.33 31.49 8.31
C LYS A 344 -7.70 32.04 8.68
N LYS A 345 -8.71 31.16 8.84
CA LYS A 345 -10.07 31.53 9.27
C LYS A 345 -10.08 32.16 10.65
N ARG A 346 -9.32 31.63 11.61
CA ARG A 346 -9.19 32.20 12.96
C ARG A 346 -8.63 33.62 12.93
N ARG A 347 -7.57 33.87 12.13
CA ARG A 347 -7.01 35.22 11.94
C ARG A 347 -8.02 36.19 11.31
N ALA A 348 -8.78 35.74 10.30
CA ALA A 348 -9.82 36.55 9.68
C ALA A 348 -10.93 36.91 10.67
N ASN A 349 -11.40 35.93 11.47
CA ASN A 349 -12.42 36.15 12.50
C ASN A 349 -11.94 37.14 13.58
N GLN A 350 -10.68 37.07 14.01
CA GLN A 350 -10.10 38.04 14.95
C GLN A 350 -10.09 39.46 14.38
N LYS A 351 -9.74 39.62 13.09
CA LYS A 351 -9.81 40.93 12.40
C LYS A 351 -11.24 41.46 12.32
N ILE A 352 -12.21 40.60 11.99
CA ILE A 352 -13.63 40.96 11.94
C ILE A 352 -14.13 41.41 13.32
N GLN A 353 -13.69 40.74 14.39
CA GLN A 353 -14.09 41.07 15.75
C GLN A 353 -13.52 42.44 16.19
N ALA A 354 -12.27 42.73 15.86
CA ALA A 354 -11.68 44.05 16.09
C ALA A 354 -12.42 45.16 15.31
N TYR A 355 -12.78 44.91 14.04
CA TYR A 355 -13.54 45.85 13.23
C TYR A 355 -14.94 46.13 13.82
N LYS A 356 -15.66 45.09 14.27
CA LYS A 356 -16.96 45.26 14.94
C LYS A 356 -16.87 46.13 16.19
N GLN A 357 -15.80 45.96 16.97
CA GLN A 357 -15.58 46.74 18.19
C GLN A 357 -15.34 48.23 17.90
N GLN A 358 -14.59 48.54 16.83
CA GLN A 358 -14.40 49.91 16.37
C GLN A 358 -15.71 50.56 15.90
N VAL A 359 -16.51 49.86 15.11
CA VAL A 359 -17.81 50.37 14.63
C VAL A 359 -18.75 50.66 15.80
N LEU A 360 -18.82 49.77 16.78
CA LEU A 360 -19.65 49.95 17.97
C LEU A 360 -19.24 51.21 18.77
N GLN A 361 -17.95 51.49 18.86
CA GLN A 361 -17.44 52.67 19.56
C GLN A 361 -17.85 53.97 18.85
N VAL A 362 -17.73 54.02 17.53
CA VAL A 362 -18.18 55.17 16.71
C VAL A 362 -19.70 55.39 16.84
N GLU A 363 -20.49 54.32 16.90
CA GLU A 363 -21.94 54.43 17.07
C GLU A 363 -22.34 54.98 18.45
N LEU A 364 -21.59 54.60 19.49
CA LEU A 364 -21.78 55.10 20.85
C LEU A 364 -21.52 56.62 20.95
N GLU A 365 -20.42 57.07 20.35
CA GLU A 365 -20.05 58.49 20.28
C GLU A 365 -21.12 59.32 19.55
N LYS A 366 -21.67 58.80 18.44
CA LYS A 366 -22.74 59.47 17.70
C LYS A 366 -24.02 59.66 18.53
N LYS A 367 -24.41 58.66 19.32
CA LYS A 367 -25.58 58.76 20.21
C LYS A 367 -25.40 59.80 21.30
N GLN A 368 -24.22 59.89 21.90
CA GLN A 368 -23.91 60.88 22.94
C GLN A 368 -24.02 62.33 22.41
N ALA A 369 -23.62 62.58 21.17
CA ALA A 369 -23.73 63.90 20.56
C ALA A 369 -25.20 64.36 20.36
N GLN A 370 -26.10 63.44 19.99
CA GLN A 370 -27.53 63.77 19.80
C GLN A 370 -28.23 64.18 21.10
N GLU A 371 -27.84 63.57 22.23
CA GLU A 371 -28.45 63.86 23.53
C GLU A 371 -28.11 65.29 24.03
N ALA A 372 -26.89 65.77 23.74
CA ALA A 372 -26.45 67.12 24.10
C ALA A 372 -27.24 68.22 23.37
N GLU A 373 -27.61 68.01 22.11
CA GLU A 373 -28.39 68.96 21.32
C GLU A 373 -29.83 69.12 21.86
N MET A 374 -30.42 68.01 22.31
CA MET A 374 -31.78 67.99 22.85
C MET A 374 -31.91 68.79 24.17
N GLN A 375 -30.88 68.76 25.02
CA GLN A 375 -30.85 69.55 26.27
C GLN A 375 -30.77 71.06 26.02
N LYS A 376 -30.11 71.51 24.96
CA LYS A 376 -30.03 72.93 24.59
C LYS A 376 -31.39 73.53 24.26
N ASN A 377 -32.24 72.78 23.55
CA ASN A 377 -33.58 73.21 23.16
C ASN A 377 -34.54 73.36 24.35
N ILE A 378 -34.37 72.56 25.40
CA ILE A 378 -35.19 72.65 26.61
C ILE A 378 -34.89 73.96 27.36
N LYS A 379 -33.62 74.37 27.48
CA LYS A 379 -33.23 75.62 28.16
C LYS A 379 -33.85 76.88 27.54
N MET A 380 -34.01 76.92 26.22
CA MET A 380 -34.60 78.08 25.52
C MET A 380 -36.08 78.29 25.84
N LYS A 381 -36.87 77.21 25.97
CA LYS A 381 -38.30 77.29 26.27
C LYS A 381 -38.60 77.73 27.71
N THR A 382 -37.70 77.44 28.64
CA THR A 382 -37.86 77.81 30.05
C THR A 382 -37.64 79.32 30.27
N ALA A 383 -36.73 79.94 29.52
CA ALA A 383 -36.47 81.38 29.61
C ALA A 383 -37.67 82.25 29.17
N SER A 384 -38.45 81.80 28.17
CA SER A 384 -39.65 82.52 27.71
C SER A 384 -40.80 82.51 28.73
N LEU A 385 -40.95 81.43 29.52
CA LEU A 385 -42.01 81.32 30.52
C LEU A 385 -41.74 82.20 31.77
N SER A 386 -40.47 82.39 32.13
CA SER A 386 -40.09 83.16 33.33
C SER A 386 -40.38 84.67 33.21
N LYS A 387 -40.30 85.25 32.00
CA LYS A 387 -40.53 86.70 31.80
C LYS A 387 -42.01 87.10 31.92
N TYR A 388 -42.92 86.21 31.52
CA TYR A 388 -44.37 86.42 31.61
C TYR A 388 -44.92 86.21 33.04
N SER A 389 -44.40 85.23 33.78
CA SER A 389 -44.75 85.01 35.19
C SER A 389 -44.33 86.17 36.11
N LEU A 390 -43.24 86.88 35.79
CA LEU A 390 -42.77 88.02 36.58
C LEU A 390 -43.72 89.23 36.50
N SER A 391 -44.31 89.47 35.32
CA SER A 391 -45.29 90.54 35.06
C SER A 391 -46.63 90.31 35.79
N LEU A 392 -47.11 89.06 35.83
CA LEU A 392 -48.37 88.71 36.51
C LEU A 392 -48.25 88.83 38.04
N SER A 393 -47.08 88.52 38.59
CA SER A 393 -46.79 88.60 40.03
C SER A 393 -46.81 90.06 40.54
N GLN A 394 -46.32 91.01 39.74
CA GLN A 394 -46.34 92.43 40.08
C GLN A 394 -47.78 92.98 40.15
N LYS A 395 -48.67 92.56 39.23
CA LYS A 395 -50.09 93.01 39.22
C LYS A 395 -50.89 92.52 40.43
N ASN A 396 -50.68 91.28 40.86
CA ASN A 396 -51.34 90.75 42.06
C ASN A 396 -50.86 91.44 43.35
N LYS A 397 -49.59 91.89 43.39
CA LYS A 397 -49.05 92.68 44.51
C LYS A 397 -49.69 94.07 44.60
N THR A 398 -49.85 94.77 43.48
CA THR A 398 -50.53 96.08 43.43
C THR A 398 -52.03 96.00 43.76
N LEU A 399 -52.73 94.94 43.34
CA LEU A 399 -54.15 94.72 43.70
C LEU A 399 -54.33 94.43 45.20
N ALA A 400 -53.38 93.71 45.80
CA ALA A 400 -53.37 93.46 47.24
C ALA A 400 -53.09 94.74 48.04
N ASP A 401 -52.15 95.60 47.60
CA ASP A 401 -51.83 96.87 48.25
C ASP A 401 -52.98 97.88 48.16
N VAL A 402 -53.71 97.91 47.04
CA VAL A 402 -54.93 98.75 46.89
C VAL A 402 -56.07 98.28 47.80
N ALA A 403 -56.28 96.96 47.91
CA ALA A 403 -57.28 96.40 48.82
C ALA A 403 -56.92 96.67 50.30
N LEU A 404 -55.63 96.66 50.65
CA LEU A 404 -55.13 96.95 51.99
C LEU A 404 -55.30 98.44 52.35
N HIS A 405 -54.99 99.35 51.42
CA HIS A 405 -55.18 100.79 51.63
C HIS A 405 -56.66 101.19 51.76
N LEU A 406 -57.57 100.59 50.98
CA LEU A 406 -59.02 100.79 51.12
C LEU A 406 -59.55 100.31 52.47
N LYS A 407 -59.06 99.16 52.96
CA LYS A 407 -59.43 98.58 54.26
C LYS A 407 -58.93 99.41 55.45
N ASN A 408 -57.81 100.12 55.30
CA ASN A 408 -57.26 100.99 56.33
C ASN A 408 -57.95 102.37 56.40
N LEU A 409 -58.48 102.85 55.27
CA LEU A 409 -59.25 104.10 55.21
C LEU A 409 -60.67 103.98 55.81
N SER A 410 -61.26 102.79 55.84
CA SER A 410 -62.59 102.57 56.41
C SER A 410 -62.65 102.56 57.94
N LYS A 411 -61.52 102.78 58.63
CA LYS A 411 -61.38 102.56 60.07
C LYS A 411 -61.02 103.80 60.91
N ARG A 412 -60.96 105.01 60.35
CA ARG A 412 -60.59 106.21 61.15
C ARG A 412 -61.50 107.40 60.90
N GLU A 413 -62.19 107.81 61.96
CA GLU A 413 -63.08 108.98 62.04
C GLU A 413 -62.25 110.27 62.17
N ASN A 414 -62.65 111.30 61.42
CA ASN A 414 -62.03 112.62 61.35
C ASN A 414 -60.61 112.69 60.76
N ILE A 415 -60.54 112.82 59.42
CA ILE A 415 -59.67 113.76 58.67
C ILE A 415 -60.08 113.74 57.17
N ASN A 416 -60.36 114.93 56.65
CA ASN A 416 -60.62 115.37 55.27
C ASN A 416 -60.53 114.33 54.11
N PHE A 417 -61.61 113.58 53.90
CA PHE A 417 -61.78 112.56 52.83
C PHE A 417 -61.49 113.06 51.41
N LYS A 418 -61.73 114.35 51.14
CA LYS A 418 -61.68 114.90 49.78
C LYS A 418 -60.26 115.00 49.22
N LYS A 419 -59.22 115.17 50.06
CA LYS A 419 -57.82 115.28 49.60
C LYS A 419 -57.19 113.91 49.35
N LYS A 420 -57.43 112.94 50.24
CA LYS A 420 -56.92 111.56 50.13
C LYS A 420 -57.60 110.74 49.04
N ILE A 421 -58.91 110.90 48.82
CA ILE A 421 -59.56 110.30 47.64
C ILE A 421 -59.02 110.91 46.35
N LYS A 422 -58.63 112.19 46.34
CA LYS A 422 -58.02 112.84 45.17
C LYS A 422 -56.59 112.37 44.91
N GLU A 423 -55.82 112.08 45.95
CA GLU A 423 -54.49 111.45 45.83
C GLU A 423 -54.60 109.99 45.38
N LEU A 424 -55.52 109.21 45.96
CA LEU A 424 -55.78 107.82 45.55
C LEU A 424 -56.34 107.73 44.13
N ALA A 425 -57.24 108.66 43.74
CA ALA A 425 -57.75 108.76 42.38
C ALA A 425 -56.64 109.19 41.42
N LYS A 426 -55.69 110.04 41.82
CA LYS A 426 -54.50 110.39 41.04
C LYS A 426 -53.51 109.23 40.90
N GLU A 427 -53.33 108.41 41.93
CA GLU A 427 -52.45 107.24 41.91
C GLU A 427 -53.06 106.09 41.10
N ILE A 428 -54.38 105.95 41.13
CA ILE A 428 -55.16 105.07 40.24
C ILE A 428 -55.17 105.62 38.81
N GLU A 429 -55.32 106.94 38.60
CA GLU A 429 -55.18 107.55 37.27
C GLU A 429 -53.76 107.46 36.71
N PHE A 430 -52.72 107.55 37.55
CA PHE A 430 -51.32 107.41 37.14
C PHE A 430 -51.00 105.96 36.74
N ASN A 431 -51.51 104.95 37.47
CA ASN A 431 -51.36 103.54 37.12
C ASN A 431 -52.33 103.07 36.01
N LEU A 432 -53.46 103.75 35.79
CA LEU A 432 -54.33 103.53 34.64
C LEU A 432 -53.89 104.32 33.40
N LYS A 433 -53.02 105.33 33.54
CA LYS A 433 -52.45 106.12 32.42
C LYS A 433 -51.26 105.46 31.72
N GLN A 434 -50.76 104.34 32.21
CA GLN A 434 -49.79 103.54 31.49
C GLN A 434 -50.51 102.55 30.55
N ASP A 435 -51.36 103.08 29.68
CA ASP A 435 -52.13 102.29 28.70
C ASP A 435 -51.28 102.01 27.45
N ASP A 436 -50.02 101.60 27.67
CA ASP A 436 -49.06 101.21 26.62
C ASP A 436 -48.53 99.78 26.81
N GLU A 437 -49.09 99.01 27.77
CA GLU A 437 -48.75 97.59 28.00
C GLU A 437 -48.87 96.73 26.73
N MET A 438 -49.79 97.09 25.83
CA MET A 438 -49.96 96.38 24.57
C MET A 438 -48.92 96.78 23.51
N ASN A 439 -48.42 98.02 23.55
CA ASN A 439 -47.39 98.46 22.62
C ASN A 439 -46.03 97.86 23.00
N GLU A 440 -45.72 97.77 24.30
CA GLU A 440 -44.52 97.08 24.79
C GLU A 440 -44.58 95.56 24.53
N PHE A 441 -45.76 94.94 24.68
CA PHE A 441 -46.00 93.55 24.26
C PHE A 441 -45.81 93.37 22.74
N ASN A 442 -46.31 94.30 21.92
CA ASN A 442 -46.17 94.24 20.47
C ASN A 442 -44.71 94.38 20.02
N GLU A 443 -43.93 95.26 20.65
CA GLU A 443 -42.49 95.41 20.37
C GLU A 443 -41.70 94.14 20.70
N LEU A 444 -41.85 93.61 21.91
CA LEU A 444 -41.20 92.37 22.35
C LEU A 444 -41.63 91.15 21.52
N PHE A 445 -42.90 91.07 21.16
CA PHE A 445 -43.40 89.98 20.31
C PHE A 445 -42.83 90.08 18.89
N ASN A 446 -42.72 91.28 18.33
CA ASN A 446 -42.13 91.49 16.99
C ASN A 446 -40.61 91.20 16.97
N GLU A 447 -39.89 91.37 18.07
CA GLU A 447 -38.47 90.99 18.18
C GLU A 447 -38.27 89.47 18.07
N ILE A 448 -39.16 88.68 18.69
CA ILE A 448 -39.08 87.22 18.74
C ILE A 448 -39.75 86.57 17.52
N HIS A 449 -40.84 87.17 17.03
CA HIS A 449 -41.64 86.72 15.90
C HIS A 449 -41.72 87.80 14.82
N PRO A 450 -40.59 88.11 14.14
CA PRO A 450 -40.56 89.15 13.13
C PRO A 450 -41.55 88.83 12.01
N ASP A 451 -42.26 89.87 11.58
CA ASP A 451 -43.29 89.85 10.55
C ASP A 451 -44.52 88.97 10.83
N PHE A 452 -44.74 88.48 12.06
CA PHE A 452 -45.92 87.64 12.35
C PHE A 452 -47.23 88.34 11.97
N SER A 453 -47.40 89.60 12.39
CA SER A 453 -48.59 90.41 12.10
C SER A 453 -48.80 90.60 10.58
N LYS A 454 -47.69 90.72 9.83
CA LYS A 454 -47.69 90.85 8.37
C LYS A 454 -48.07 89.53 7.70
N LYS A 455 -47.38 88.43 8.05
CA LYS A 455 -47.66 87.06 7.56
C LYS A 455 -49.08 86.60 7.87
N LEU A 456 -49.60 86.95 9.05
CA LEU A 456 -50.97 86.64 9.44
C LEU A 456 -51.97 87.41 8.59
N SER A 457 -51.70 88.70 8.32
CA SER A 457 -52.56 89.53 7.48
C SER A 457 -52.51 89.08 6.01
N ASP A 458 -51.35 88.69 5.50
CA ASP A 458 -51.17 88.16 4.14
C ASP A 458 -51.92 86.84 3.93
N LYS A 459 -51.99 86.00 4.97
CA LYS A 459 -52.73 84.74 4.94
C LYS A 459 -54.21 84.89 5.26
N ALA A 460 -54.68 86.03 5.75
CA ALA A 460 -56.07 86.21 6.12
C ALA A 460 -56.98 86.39 4.90
N ILE A 461 -58.17 85.79 4.94
CA ILE A 461 -59.15 85.84 3.85
C ILE A 461 -59.90 87.20 3.85
N ALA A 462 -59.93 87.88 5.01
CA ALA A 462 -60.54 89.18 5.18
C ALA A 462 -59.65 90.08 6.05
N LYS A 463 -59.74 91.41 5.85
CA LYS A 463 -58.95 92.40 6.60
C LYS A 463 -59.16 92.23 8.11
N LEU A 464 -58.07 91.92 8.82
CA LEU A 464 -58.07 91.76 10.27
C LEU A 464 -58.01 93.13 10.95
N THR A 465 -58.77 93.27 12.04
CA THR A 465 -58.68 94.46 12.90
C THR A 465 -57.48 94.36 13.85
N SER A 466 -57.03 95.49 14.40
CA SER A 466 -55.93 95.49 15.37
C SER A 466 -56.22 94.60 16.58
N THR A 467 -57.46 94.56 17.07
CA THR A 467 -57.89 93.69 18.17
C THR A 467 -57.85 92.20 17.82
N GLU A 468 -58.11 91.85 16.56
CA GLU A 468 -58.02 90.48 16.05
C GLU A 468 -56.57 90.00 15.92
N ILE A 469 -55.66 90.88 15.50
CA ILE A 469 -54.21 90.60 15.48
C ILE A 469 -53.70 90.42 16.91
N LYS A 470 -54.11 91.29 17.84
CA LYS A 470 -53.79 91.19 19.27
C LYS A 470 -54.25 89.84 19.85
N LEU A 471 -55.49 89.43 19.55
CA LEU A 471 -56.00 88.13 19.96
C LEU A 471 -55.19 86.98 19.34
N ALA A 472 -54.77 87.08 18.09
CA ALA A 472 -53.95 86.08 17.42
C ALA A 472 -52.58 85.90 18.07
N MET A 473 -51.92 86.99 18.48
CA MET A 473 -50.64 86.96 19.21
C MET A 473 -50.79 86.23 20.55
N LEU A 474 -51.86 86.52 21.30
CA LEU A 474 -52.13 85.84 22.57
C LEU A 474 -52.45 84.34 22.38
N VAL A 475 -53.12 84.00 21.27
CA VAL A 475 -53.39 82.60 20.90
C VAL A 475 -52.11 81.89 20.43
N ARG A 476 -51.18 82.59 19.76
CA ARG A 476 -49.86 82.08 19.36
C ARG A 476 -49.01 81.66 20.55
N LEU A 477 -49.14 82.38 21.65
CA LEU A 477 -48.50 82.05 22.93
C LEU A 477 -49.19 80.89 23.68
N ASN A 478 -50.17 80.25 23.06
CA ASN A 478 -50.94 79.13 23.59
C ASN A 478 -51.69 79.44 24.90
N LEU A 479 -52.14 80.69 25.08
CA LEU A 479 -52.93 81.08 26.25
C LEU A 479 -54.37 80.56 26.16
N SER A 480 -54.90 80.15 27.31
CA SER A 480 -56.29 79.70 27.44
C SER A 480 -57.27 80.87 27.32
N SER A 481 -58.53 80.59 26.96
CA SER A 481 -59.57 81.63 26.85
C SER A 481 -59.80 82.38 28.17
N LYS A 482 -59.55 81.73 29.33
CA LYS A 482 -59.69 82.36 30.65
C LYS A 482 -58.54 83.34 30.94
N GLU A 483 -57.33 82.99 30.54
CA GLU A 483 -56.15 83.87 30.67
C GLU A 483 -56.25 85.06 29.72
N ILE A 484 -56.59 84.82 28.46
CA ILE A 484 -56.79 85.89 27.47
C ILE A 484 -57.89 86.87 27.91
N ALA A 485 -58.98 86.36 28.52
CA ALA A 485 -60.08 87.18 29.02
C ALA A 485 -59.65 88.09 30.17
N SER A 486 -58.81 87.56 31.06
CA SER A 486 -58.19 88.33 32.13
C SER A 486 -57.29 89.45 31.58
N ILE A 487 -56.49 89.15 30.55
CA ILE A 487 -55.56 90.11 29.91
C ILE A 487 -56.32 91.23 29.18
N LEU A 488 -57.32 90.86 28.38
CA LEU A 488 -58.09 91.82 27.58
C LEU A 488 -59.22 92.50 28.38
N LYS A 489 -59.35 92.20 29.69
CA LYS A 489 -60.40 92.72 30.58
C LYS A 489 -61.83 92.52 30.03
N VAL A 490 -62.09 91.35 29.43
CA VAL A 490 -63.40 90.96 28.89
C VAL A 490 -63.84 89.62 29.49
N THR A 491 -65.09 89.20 29.28
CA THR A 491 -65.54 87.90 29.78
C THR A 491 -64.92 86.74 28.98
N PRO A 492 -64.64 85.57 29.60
CA PRO A 492 -64.14 84.37 28.91
C PRO A 492 -64.96 83.96 27.69
N ASP A 493 -66.27 84.15 27.73
CA ASP A 493 -67.15 83.85 26.61
C ASP A 493 -67.01 84.87 25.48
N SER A 494 -66.76 86.15 25.79
CA SER A 494 -66.43 87.15 24.77
C SER A 494 -65.16 86.77 24.00
N VAL A 495 -64.15 86.25 24.69
CA VAL A 495 -62.91 85.75 24.04
C VAL A 495 -63.17 84.52 23.19
N ARG A 496 -63.99 83.58 23.68
CA ARG A 496 -64.35 82.38 22.91
C ARG A 496 -65.05 82.74 21.61
N VAL A 497 -65.99 83.69 21.67
CA VAL A 497 -66.68 84.24 20.50
C VAL A 497 -65.68 84.97 19.59
N ALA A 498 -64.76 85.76 20.13
CA ALA A 498 -63.74 86.45 19.35
C ALA A 498 -62.77 85.47 18.65
N ARG A 499 -62.35 84.39 19.30
CA ARG A 499 -61.52 83.32 18.70
C ARG A 499 -62.24 82.64 17.55
N HIS A 500 -63.54 82.37 17.73
CA HIS A 500 -64.37 81.80 16.67
C HIS A 500 -64.52 82.75 15.48
N ARG A 501 -64.70 84.05 15.72
CA ARG A 501 -64.75 85.09 14.67
C ARG A 501 -63.40 85.20 13.93
N LEU A 502 -62.29 85.23 14.66
CA LEU A 502 -60.94 85.25 14.09
C LEU A 502 -60.69 84.01 13.22
N ARG A 503 -61.08 82.82 13.69
CA ARG A 503 -60.94 81.58 12.93
C ARG A 503 -61.66 81.63 11.58
N LYS A 504 -62.84 82.25 11.50
CA LYS A 504 -63.59 82.39 10.23
C LYS A 504 -62.92 83.30 9.21
N LYS A 505 -62.04 84.21 9.64
CA LYS A 505 -61.30 85.12 8.75
C LYS A 505 -59.95 84.56 8.30
N LEU A 506 -59.58 83.36 8.75
CA LEU A 506 -58.31 82.70 8.45
C LEU A 506 -58.58 81.40 7.66
N PRO A 507 -57.65 80.96 6.80
CA PRO A 507 -57.80 79.78 5.96
C PRO A 507 -57.58 78.49 6.76
N ILE A 508 -58.39 78.28 7.78
CA ILE A 508 -58.29 77.17 8.73
C ILE A 508 -59.43 76.19 8.44
N ASN A 509 -59.08 74.96 8.08
CA ASN A 509 -60.06 73.89 7.86
C ASN A 509 -60.79 73.51 9.16
N SER A 510 -61.93 72.80 9.04
CA SER A 510 -62.77 72.43 10.19
C SER A 510 -62.06 71.55 11.23
N LYS A 511 -61.01 70.80 10.84
CA LYS A 511 -60.26 69.87 11.71
C LYS A 511 -59.06 70.50 12.42
N LYS A 512 -58.54 71.64 11.97
CA LYS A 512 -57.33 72.25 12.53
C LYS A 512 -57.67 73.28 13.60
N GLU A 513 -57.09 73.12 14.79
CA GLU A 513 -57.27 74.09 15.87
C GLU A 513 -56.57 75.42 15.58
N LEU A 514 -57.21 76.50 16.02
CA LEU A 514 -56.70 77.87 15.81
C LEU A 514 -55.30 78.05 16.40
N VAL A 515 -54.99 77.44 17.54
CA VAL A 515 -53.66 77.52 18.19
C VAL A 515 -52.58 76.92 17.29
N ASN A 516 -52.81 75.71 16.78
CA ASN A 516 -51.83 75.01 15.95
C ASN A 516 -51.58 75.75 14.63
N PHE A 517 -52.62 76.36 14.05
CA PHE A 517 -52.44 77.24 12.89
C PHE A 517 -51.59 78.47 13.21
N MET A 518 -51.81 79.10 14.37
CA MET A 518 -50.98 80.22 14.79
C MET A 518 -49.53 79.77 14.97
N LEU A 519 -49.27 78.59 15.55
CA LEU A 519 -47.91 78.06 15.77
C LEU A 519 -47.08 77.86 14.49
N GLU A 520 -47.72 77.81 13.33
CA GLU A 520 -47.11 77.62 12.02
C GLU A 520 -46.90 78.92 11.23
N ILE A 521 -47.46 80.04 11.72
CA ILE A 521 -47.16 81.40 11.24
C ILE A 521 -45.99 81.93 12.06
#